data_AF-A0A5C5SNM9-F1
#
_entry.id   AF-A0A5C5SNM9-F1
#
_cell.length_a   1.000
_cell.length_b   1.000
_cell.length_c   1.000
_cell.angle_alpha   90.00
_cell.angle_beta   90.00
_cell.angle_gamma   90.00
#
_symmetry.space_group_name_H-M   'P 1'
#
loop_
_entity.id
_entity.type
_entity.pdbx_description
1 polymer ?
#
loop_
_entity_poly.entity_id
_entity_poly.type
_entity_poly.pdbx_seq_one_letter_code
_entity_poly.pdbx_strand_id
1 'polypeptide(L)'
;MSLQENKKKRSFRNFDEAAGHILEMLSKQLKINTLFIAKNDGQTNEIVKSRNTRKELIIEGSFLPLENTFCSLSISYGEAPLVIEDISKSKMTESLEIASQFDNGSFIGIPVYYEDGEVYGTICGLDNEPFEFTEEHIYTFETMSSLLTYVLELEKANNQIQTLSSPLVPVTKGLAILPVIGEITTQRAQTIIDHVLTKAGEKDLEYLVIDVSGVSQINTAVDEYLLKLVDILKVVGIAPVITGIQPFMALKVPHFAASLKGVLIEANLETALKQLGFVLMQNCPKNSGRL
;
A
#
# COMPACT_ATOMS: atom_id res chain seq x y z
N MET A 1 7.23 -43.28 -14.19
CA MET A 1 7.03 -42.02 -14.93
C MET A 1 6.33 -41.06 -13.97
N SER A 2 7.09 -40.14 -13.40
CA SER A 2 6.73 -39.29 -12.26
C SER A 2 6.00 -38.03 -12.69
N LEU A 3 4.77 -37.84 -12.20
CA LEU A 3 4.06 -36.55 -12.22
C LEU A 3 4.11 -35.96 -10.81
N GLN A 4 5.25 -35.37 -10.46
CA GLN A 4 5.34 -34.38 -9.39
C GLN A 4 5.76 -33.08 -10.04
N GLU A 5 4.82 -32.42 -10.72
CA GLU A 5 4.98 -31.01 -11.03
C GLU A 5 4.82 -30.21 -9.75
N ASN A 6 5.85 -29.41 -9.50
CA ASN A 6 6.03 -28.49 -8.39
C ASN A 6 4.86 -27.48 -8.37
N LYS A 7 3.75 -27.79 -7.67
CA LYS A 7 2.67 -26.81 -7.40
C LYS A 7 3.25 -25.70 -6.54
N LYS A 8 3.75 -24.65 -7.20
CA LYS A 8 4.14 -23.38 -6.58
C LYS A 8 2.99 -22.94 -5.67
N LYS A 9 3.27 -22.80 -4.37
CA LYS A 9 2.29 -22.36 -3.36
C LYS A 9 1.72 -21.03 -3.87
N ARG A 10 0.45 -21.00 -4.31
CA ARG A 10 -0.20 -19.76 -4.75
C ARG A 10 -0.40 -18.91 -3.50
N SER A 11 0.36 -17.84 -3.40
CA SER A 11 0.29 -16.86 -2.31
C SER A 11 0.20 -15.50 -2.97
N PHE A 12 -0.80 -14.72 -2.60
CA PHE A 12 -0.95 -13.34 -3.07
C PHE A 12 -0.04 -12.44 -2.22
N ARG A 13 0.70 -11.54 -2.86
CA ARG A 13 1.65 -10.64 -2.18
C ARG A 13 1.06 -9.28 -1.83
N ASN A 14 0.05 -8.83 -2.57
CA ASN A 14 -0.59 -7.52 -2.43
C ASN A 14 -2.01 -7.55 -3.01
N PHE A 15 -2.75 -6.46 -2.83
CA PHE A 15 -4.12 -6.35 -3.33
C PHE A 15 -4.20 -6.50 -4.86
N ASP A 16 -3.27 -5.91 -5.62
CA ASP A 16 -3.28 -5.95 -7.09
C ASP A 16 -3.23 -7.38 -7.66
N GLU A 17 -2.38 -8.24 -7.07
CA GLU A 17 -2.27 -9.66 -7.48
C GLU A 17 -3.54 -10.44 -7.15
N ALA A 18 -4.12 -10.21 -5.95
CA ALA A 18 -5.37 -10.85 -5.54
C ALA A 18 -6.55 -10.41 -6.42
N ALA A 19 -6.67 -9.11 -6.67
CA ALA A 19 -7.65 -8.50 -7.58
C ALA A 19 -7.58 -9.14 -8.97
N GLY A 20 -6.38 -9.23 -9.56
CA GLY A 20 -6.19 -9.86 -10.87
C GLY A 20 -6.66 -11.31 -10.92
N HIS A 21 -6.35 -12.11 -9.90
CA HIS A 21 -6.76 -13.51 -9.83
C HIS A 21 -8.26 -13.69 -9.59
N ILE A 22 -8.88 -12.81 -8.81
CA ILE A 22 -10.33 -12.81 -8.59
C ILE A 22 -11.06 -12.51 -9.90
N LEU A 23 -10.64 -11.49 -10.64
CA LEU A 23 -11.21 -11.19 -11.95
C LEU A 23 -10.96 -12.33 -12.97
N GLU A 24 -9.80 -12.97 -12.93
CA GLU A 24 -9.53 -14.17 -13.73
C GLU A 24 -10.51 -15.30 -13.40
N MET A 25 -10.75 -15.57 -12.12
CA MET A 25 -11.67 -16.61 -11.67
C MET A 25 -13.11 -16.31 -12.12
N LEU A 26 -13.59 -15.08 -11.89
CA LEU A 26 -14.90 -14.64 -12.34
C LEU A 26 -15.04 -14.77 -13.87
N SER A 27 -14.02 -14.42 -14.65
CA SER A 27 -14.07 -14.53 -16.13
C SER A 27 -14.19 -15.97 -16.64
N LYS A 28 -13.82 -16.97 -15.83
CA LYS A 28 -13.95 -18.39 -16.20
C LYS A 28 -15.34 -18.94 -15.90
N GLN A 29 -16.02 -18.38 -14.91
CA GLN A 29 -17.38 -18.79 -14.52
C GLN A 29 -18.44 -18.00 -15.28
N LEU A 30 -18.19 -16.70 -15.51
CA LEU A 30 -19.10 -15.82 -16.22
C LEU A 30 -18.63 -15.56 -17.65
N LYS A 31 -19.55 -15.61 -18.61
CA LYS A 31 -19.29 -15.26 -20.01
C LYS A 31 -19.48 -13.77 -20.31
N ILE A 32 -19.35 -12.92 -19.29
CA ILE A 32 -19.44 -11.47 -19.44
C ILE A 32 -18.16 -10.90 -20.08
N ASN A 33 -18.26 -9.81 -20.83
CA ASN A 33 -17.14 -9.25 -21.57
C ASN A 33 -16.07 -8.68 -20.65
N THR A 34 -16.48 -7.79 -19.74
CA THR A 34 -15.56 -7.02 -18.91
C THR A 34 -15.85 -7.22 -17.44
N LEU A 35 -14.81 -7.51 -16.68
CA LEU A 35 -14.85 -7.55 -15.21
C LEU A 35 -13.82 -6.55 -14.71
N PHE A 36 -14.15 -5.78 -13.67
CA PHE A 36 -13.25 -4.75 -13.16
C PHE A 36 -13.48 -4.46 -11.69
N ILE A 37 -12.47 -3.88 -11.05
CA ILE A 37 -12.55 -3.33 -9.70
C ILE A 37 -12.27 -1.85 -9.81
N ALA A 38 -13.18 -1.06 -9.28
CA ALA A 38 -13.04 0.38 -9.19
C ALA A 38 -12.86 0.80 -7.73
N LYS A 39 -11.95 1.73 -7.48
CA LYS A 39 -11.78 2.41 -6.21
C LYS A 39 -12.46 3.77 -6.30
N ASN A 40 -13.16 4.15 -5.24
CA ASN A 40 -13.78 5.47 -5.17
C ASN A 40 -13.25 6.25 -3.96
N ASP A 41 -13.12 7.56 -4.12
CA ASP A 41 -12.71 8.50 -3.07
C ASP A 41 -13.85 9.46 -2.67
N GLY A 42 -15.08 9.11 -3.07
CA GLY A 42 -16.28 9.93 -2.91
C GLY A 42 -16.49 11.00 -3.99
N GLN A 43 -15.50 11.26 -4.85
CA GLN A 43 -15.61 12.23 -5.96
C GLN A 43 -15.33 11.59 -7.32
N THR A 44 -14.33 10.72 -7.37
CA THR A 44 -13.85 10.05 -8.56
C THR A 44 -13.96 8.53 -8.39
N ASN A 45 -14.00 7.86 -9.53
CA ASN A 45 -14.02 6.41 -9.64
C ASN A 45 -12.86 5.99 -10.54
N GLU A 46 -11.82 5.42 -9.94
CA GLU A 46 -10.61 4.95 -10.60
C GLU A 46 -10.68 3.45 -10.86
N ILE A 47 -10.37 3.02 -12.07
CA ILE A 47 -10.29 1.61 -12.43
C ILE A 47 -8.93 1.05 -12.00
N VAL A 48 -8.91 0.35 -10.86
CA VAL A 48 -7.69 -0.24 -10.30
C VAL A 48 -7.29 -1.51 -11.04
N LYS A 49 -8.29 -2.31 -11.44
CA LYS A 49 -8.06 -3.56 -12.18
C LYS A 49 -9.16 -3.82 -13.18
N SER A 50 -8.83 -4.37 -14.34
CA SER A 50 -9.82 -4.78 -15.33
C SER A 50 -9.38 -6.01 -16.12
N ARG A 51 -10.37 -6.72 -16.63
CA ARG A 51 -10.21 -7.88 -17.49
C ARG A 51 -11.27 -7.83 -18.58
N ASN A 52 -10.82 -7.53 -19.79
CA ASN A 52 -11.64 -7.50 -21.00
C ASN A 52 -11.43 -8.80 -21.79
N THR A 53 -12.51 -9.49 -22.16
CA THR A 53 -12.44 -10.80 -22.81
C THR A 53 -12.63 -10.73 -24.33
N ARG A 54 -13.59 -9.93 -24.83
CA ARG A 54 -13.90 -9.81 -26.27
C ARG A 54 -13.57 -8.42 -26.80
N LYS A 55 -14.00 -7.37 -26.09
CA LYS A 55 -13.77 -5.96 -26.45
C LYS A 55 -13.25 -5.20 -25.24
N GLU A 56 -12.34 -4.26 -25.44
CA GLU A 56 -11.91 -3.33 -24.40
C GLU A 56 -13.03 -2.30 -24.14
N LEU A 57 -13.79 -2.50 -23.05
CA LEU A 57 -14.82 -1.56 -22.60
C LEU A 57 -14.33 -0.66 -21.47
N ILE A 58 -13.38 -1.16 -20.68
CA ILE A 58 -12.81 -0.49 -19.52
C ILE A 58 -11.29 -0.55 -19.62
N ILE A 59 -10.62 0.55 -19.29
CA ILE A 59 -9.16 0.68 -19.34
C ILE A 59 -8.64 0.83 -17.90
N GLU A 60 -7.66 0.02 -17.50
CA GLU A 60 -6.99 0.16 -16.19
C GLU A 60 -6.31 1.53 -16.06
N GLY A 61 -6.40 2.13 -14.87
CA GLY A 61 -5.87 3.46 -14.57
C GLY A 61 -6.72 4.63 -15.09
N SER A 62 -7.82 4.35 -15.82
CA SER A 62 -8.79 5.39 -16.16
C SER A 62 -9.59 5.83 -14.93
N PHE A 63 -10.04 7.08 -14.91
CA PHE A 63 -10.88 7.62 -13.85
C PHE A 63 -11.99 8.51 -14.44
N LEU A 64 -13.14 8.48 -13.80
CA LEU A 64 -14.31 9.31 -14.14
C LEU A 64 -14.88 9.96 -12.87
N PRO A 65 -15.60 11.09 -12.98
CA PRO A 65 -16.42 11.58 -11.89
C PRO A 65 -17.38 10.47 -11.42
N LEU A 66 -17.42 10.20 -10.11
CA LEU A 66 -18.15 9.07 -9.54
C LEU A 66 -19.62 9.10 -9.96
N GLU A 67 -20.25 10.27 -9.86
CA GLU A 67 -21.65 10.52 -10.24
C GLU A 67 -22.00 10.06 -11.66
N ASN A 68 -21.02 10.02 -12.58
CA ASN A 68 -21.21 9.63 -13.98
C ASN A 68 -20.91 8.15 -14.26
N THR A 69 -20.76 7.31 -13.24
CA THR A 69 -20.41 5.88 -13.40
C THR A 69 -21.53 4.94 -12.98
N PHE A 70 -21.56 3.72 -13.54
CA PHE A 70 -22.45 2.66 -13.02
C PHE A 70 -22.10 2.26 -11.57
N CYS A 71 -20.84 2.43 -11.16
CA CYS A 71 -20.37 2.17 -9.81
C CYS A 71 -21.10 3.04 -8.77
N SER A 72 -21.44 4.29 -9.09
CA SER A 72 -22.20 5.15 -8.17
C SER A 72 -23.61 4.63 -7.92
N LEU A 73 -24.25 4.02 -8.92
CA LEU A 73 -25.55 3.36 -8.72
C LEU A 73 -25.41 2.19 -7.76
N SER A 74 -24.36 1.38 -7.89
CA SER A 74 -24.12 0.23 -7.01
C SER A 74 -23.90 0.69 -5.56
N ILE A 75 -23.09 1.72 -5.34
CA ILE A 75 -22.86 2.29 -4.00
C ILE A 75 -24.15 2.88 -3.42
N SER A 76 -24.92 3.60 -4.23
CA SER A 76 -26.17 4.24 -3.80
C SER A 76 -27.31 3.24 -3.57
N TYR A 77 -27.23 2.05 -4.17
CA TYR A 77 -28.20 0.97 -3.98
C TYR A 77 -28.08 0.32 -2.59
N GLY A 78 -26.94 0.48 -1.93
CA GLY A 78 -26.65 -0.05 -0.59
C GLY A 78 -25.84 -1.34 -0.64
N GLU A 79 -25.90 -2.14 0.42
CA GLU A 79 -25.07 -3.34 0.58
C GLU A 79 -25.41 -4.47 -0.40
N ALA A 80 -26.60 -4.45 -0.99
CA ALA A 80 -27.05 -5.49 -1.91
C ALA A 80 -26.38 -5.36 -3.30
N PRO A 81 -26.17 -6.47 -4.02
CA PRO A 81 -25.72 -6.43 -5.41
C PRO A 81 -26.71 -5.65 -6.29
N LEU A 82 -26.20 -4.69 -7.06
CA LEU A 82 -26.96 -4.04 -8.12
C LEU A 82 -26.81 -4.85 -9.41
N VAL A 83 -27.92 -5.37 -9.93
CA VAL A 83 -27.96 -6.14 -11.18
C VAL A 83 -28.83 -5.42 -12.19
N ILE A 84 -28.28 -5.18 -13.39
CA ILE A 84 -28.94 -4.55 -14.53
C ILE A 84 -28.69 -5.44 -15.74
N GLU A 85 -29.68 -6.25 -16.10
CA GLU A 85 -29.55 -7.21 -17.22
C GLU A 85 -29.65 -6.54 -18.59
N ASP A 86 -30.30 -5.37 -18.65
CA ASP A 86 -30.47 -4.55 -19.85
C ASP A 86 -30.48 -3.06 -19.47
N ILE A 87 -29.37 -2.38 -19.78
CA ILE A 87 -29.11 -0.96 -19.46
C ILE A 87 -30.17 -0.06 -20.12
N SER A 88 -30.64 -0.39 -21.33
CA SER A 88 -31.62 0.41 -22.06
C SER A 88 -33.00 0.42 -21.41
N LYS A 89 -33.29 -0.57 -20.56
CA LYS A 89 -34.58 -0.72 -19.86
C LYS A 89 -34.54 -0.23 -18.41
N SER A 90 -33.37 0.11 -17.90
CA SER A 90 -33.22 0.51 -16.50
C SER A 90 -33.46 2.00 -16.32
N LYS A 91 -34.42 2.36 -15.47
CA LYS A 91 -34.63 3.78 -15.10
C LYS A 91 -33.46 4.36 -14.30
N MET A 92 -32.68 3.52 -13.64
CA MET A 92 -31.54 3.96 -12.82
C MET A 92 -30.38 4.49 -13.67
N THR A 93 -30.28 4.06 -14.93
CA THR A 93 -29.20 4.43 -15.84
C THR A 93 -29.53 5.65 -16.69
N GLU A 94 -30.78 6.13 -16.71
CA GLU A 94 -31.22 7.28 -17.52
C GLU A 94 -30.45 8.58 -17.22
N SER A 95 -30.03 8.74 -15.96
CA SER A 95 -29.27 9.93 -15.52
C SER A 95 -27.77 9.84 -15.77
N LEU A 96 -27.26 8.68 -16.17
CA LEU A 96 -25.83 8.46 -16.38
C LEU A 96 -25.45 8.73 -17.83
N GLU A 97 -24.61 9.75 -18.06
CA GLU A 97 -24.09 10.04 -19.41
C GLU A 97 -23.40 8.83 -20.05
N ILE A 98 -22.67 8.04 -19.23
CA ILE A 98 -21.97 6.85 -19.71
C ILE A 98 -22.89 5.75 -20.22
N ALA A 99 -24.15 5.69 -19.75
CA ALA A 99 -25.10 4.65 -20.17
C ALA A 99 -25.40 4.71 -21.67
N SER A 100 -25.36 5.90 -22.27
CA SER A 100 -25.54 6.09 -23.71
C SER A 100 -24.48 5.37 -24.57
N GLN A 101 -23.33 5.02 -24.01
CA GLN A 101 -22.26 4.31 -24.72
C GLN A 101 -22.45 2.79 -24.74
N PHE A 102 -23.32 2.26 -23.89
CA PHE A 102 -23.52 0.82 -23.70
C PHE A 102 -24.88 0.32 -24.19
N ASP A 103 -25.74 1.19 -24.72
CA ASP A 103 -27.03 0.89 -25.37
C ASP A 103 -27.85 -0.19 -24.62
N ASN A 104 -27.92 -1.41 -25.14
CA ASN A 104 -28.61 -2.57 -24.55
C ASN A 104 -27.71 -3.48 -23.70
N GLY A 105 -26.59 -2.98 -23.20
CA GLY A 105 -25.62 -3.73 -22.41
C GLY A 105 -26.15 -4.18 -21.05
N SER A 106 -25.26 -4.74 -20.24
CA SER A 106 -25.60 -5.23 -18.89
C SER A 106 -24.53 -4.82 -17.89
N PHE A 107 -24.93 -4.67 -16.63
CA PHE A 107 -24.07 -4.28 -15.54
C PHE A 107 -24.41 -5.04 -14.26
N ILE A 108 -23.38 -5.48 -13.54
CA ILE A 108 -23.49 -5.93 -12.16
C ILE A 108 -22.44 -5.19 -11.33
N GLY A 109 -22.83 -4.69 -10.16
CA GLY A 109 -21.95 -3.99 -9.24
C GLY A 109 -22.19 -4.43 -7.81
N ILE A 110 -21.13 -4.85 -7.14
CA ILE A 110 -21.14 -5.21 -5.73
C ILE A 110 -20.20 -4.24 -5.02
N PRO A 111 -20.69 -3.48 -4.01
CA PRO A 111 -19.82 -2.62 -3.22
C PRO A 111 -18.80 -3.46 -2.44
N VAL A 112 -17.59 -2.92 -2.33
CA VAL A 112 -16.51 -3.45 -1.50
C VAL A 112 -16.32 -2.47 -0.36
N TYR A 113 -16.54 -2.93 0.87
CA TYR A 113 -16.40 -2.13 2.08
C TYR A 113 -15.12 -2.48 2.83
N TYR A 114 -14.64 -1.51 3.61
CA TYR A 114 -13.75 -1.74 4.74
C TYR A 114 -14.55 -2.26 5.95
N GLU A 115 -13.87 -2.82 6.94
CA GLU A 115 -14.50 -3.32 8.18
C GLU A 115 -15.16 -2.20 9.01
N ASP A 116 -14.72 -0.96 8.86
CA ASP A 116 -15.29 0.23 9.50
C ASP A 116 -16.57 0.73 8.80
N GLY A 117 -16.98 0.09 7.70
CA GLY A 117 -18.17 0.43 6.92
C GLY A 117 -17.94 1.49 5.85
N GLU A 118 -16.73 2.04 5.73
CA GLU A 118 -16.39 2.92 4.61
C GLU A 118 -16.35 2.13 3.29
N VAL A 119 -16.84 2.75 2.22
CA VAL A 119 -16.81 2.16 0.87
C VAL A 119 -15.38 2.29 0.32
N TYR A 120 -14.72 1.18 0.02
CA TYR A 120 -13.48 1.20 -0.75
C TYR A 120 -13.75 1.43 -2.24
N GLY A 121 -14.75 0.72 -2.77
CA GLY A 121 -14.84 0.47 -4.20
C GLY A 121 -16.07 -0.34 -4.60
N THR A 122 -16.03 -0.82 -5.83
CA THR A 122 -16.97 -1.82 -6.35
C THR A 122 -16.22 -2.88 -7.14
N ILE A 123 -16.64 -4.13 -7.03
CA ILE A 123 -16.33 -5.17 -8.01
C ILE A 123 -17.49 -5.26 -9.00
N CYS A 124 -17.18 -5.20 -10.29
CA CYS A 124 -18.17 -5.00 -11.34
C CYS A 124 -17.98 -5.96 -12.50
N GLY A 125 -19.10 -6.25 -13.16
CA GLY A 125 -19.18 -6.83 -14.49
C GLY A 125 -19.92 -5.89 -15.43
N LEU A 126 -19.44 -5.75 -16.66
CA LEU A 126 -20.03 -4.91 -17.69
C LEU A 126 -19.95 -5.62 -19.05
N ASP A 127 -21.05 -5.55 -19.79
CA ASP A 127 -21.14 -6.05 -21.16
C ASP A 127 -21.83 -5.03 -22.05
N ASN A 128 -21.56 -5.13 -23.36
CA ASN A 128 -22.23 -4.35 -24.39
C ASN A 128 -23.43 -5.10 -24.99
N GLU A 129 -23.84 -6.21 -24.37
CA GLU A 129 -25.04 -6.99 -24.69
C GLU A 129 -25.81 -7.30 -23.39
N PRO A 130 -27.12 -7.60 -23.48
CA PRO A 130 -27.88 -8.03 -22.32
C PRO A 130 -27.29 -9.33 -21.74
N PHE A 131 -27.30 -9.45 -20.41
CA PHE A 131 -26.78 -10.62 -19.72
C PHE A 131 -27.66 -10.96 -18.51
N GLU A 132 -28.17 -12.19 -18.47
CA GLU A 132 -28.96 -12.69 -17.35
C GLU A 132 -28.04 -13.23 -16.25
N PHE A 133 -28.17 -12.69 -15.04
CA PHE A 133 -27.33 -13.09 -13.92
C PHE A 133 -28.05 -14.13 -13.06
N THR A 134 -27.50 -15.34 -12.99
CA THR A 134 -28.03 -16.38 -12.10
C THR A 134 -27.68 -16.08 -10.64
N GLU A 135 -28.40 -16.70 -9.71
CA GLU A 135 -28.07 -16.62 -8.28
C GLU A 135 -26.63 -17.09 -7.98
N GLU A 136 -26.13 -18.10 -8.71
CA GLU A 136 -24.75 -18.57 -8.57
C GLU A 136 -23.73 -17.50 -9.01
N HIS A 137 -24.03 -16.75 -10.08
CA HIS A 137 -23.20 -15.62 -10.51
C HIS A 137 -23.12 -14.55 -9.43
N ILE A 138 -24.28 -14.15 -8.89
CA ILE A 138 -24.38 -13.10 -7.86
C ILE A 138 -23.64 -13.54 -6.60
N TYR A 139 -23.89 -14.75 -6.12
CA TYR A 139 -23.21 -15.33 -4.95
C TYR A 139 -21.68 -15.37 -5.13
N THR A 140 -21.22 -15.68 -6.34
CA THR A 140 -19.79 -15.68 -6.65
C THR A 140 -19.22 -14.27 -6.53
N PHE A 141 -19.87 -13.24 -7.07
CA PHE A 141 -19.42 -11.86 -6.92
C PHE A 141 -19.39 -11.41 -5.46
N GLU A 142 -20.42 -11.71 -4.67
CA GLU A 142 -20.47 -11.38 -3.24
C GLU A 142 -19.34 -12.04 -2.45
N THR A 143 -19.10 -13.33 -2.73
CA THR A 143 -17.99 -14.08 -2.13
C THR A 143 -16.64 -13.46 -2.50
N MET A 144 -16.46 -13.09 -3.76
CA MET A 144 -15.23 -12.44 -4.22
C MET A 144 -15.05 -11.03 -3.63
N SER A 145 -16.13 -10.27 -3.46
CA SER A 145 -16.13 -8.98 -2.76
C SER A 145 -15.67 -9.15 -1.30
N SER A 146 -16.23 -10.13 -0.59
CA SER A 146 -15.84 -10.44 0.79
C SER A 146 -14.36 -10.84 0.91
N LEU A 147 -13.85 -11.62 -0.05
CA LEU A 147 -12.43 -11.96 -0.12
C LEU A 147 -11.55 -10.74 -0.41
N LEU A 148 -11.99 -9.84 -1.29
CA LEU A 148 -11.29 -8.57 -1.56
C LEU A 148 -11.22 -7.71 -0.30
N THR A 149 -12.32 -7.56 0.44
CA THR A 149 -12.33 -6.84 1.74
C THR A 149 -11.29 -7.42 2.68
N TYR A 150 -11.23 -8.74 2.85
CA TYR A 150 -10.23 -9.37 3.71
C TYR A 150 -8.78 -9.09 3.27
N VAL A 151 -8.51 -9.12 1.96
CA VAL A 151 -7.17 -8.79 1.43
C VAL A 151 -6.84 -7.32 1.63
N LEU A 152 -7.81 -6.41 1.41
CA LEU A 152 -7.67 -4.97 1.64
C LEU A 152 -7.30 -4.67 3.09
N GLU A 153 -8.00 -5.28 4.04
CA GLU A 153 -7.72 -5.09 5.47
C GLU A 153 -6.36 -5.65 5.87
N LEU A 154 -6.00 -6.82 5.35
CA LEU A 154 -4.68 -7.39 5.59
C LEU A 154 -3.56 -6.48 5.06
N GLU A 155 -3.74 -5.90 3.88
CA GLU A 155 -2.80 -4.95 3.30
C GLU A 155 -2.75 -3.63 4.09
N LYS A 156 -3.91 -3.07 4.48
CA LYS A 156 -4.04 -1.89 5.33
C LYS A 156 -3.33 -2.09 6.67
N ALA A 157 -3.57 -3.21 7.35
CA ALA A 157 -2.92 -3.57 8.60
C ALA A 157 -1.40 -3.75 8.43
N ASN A 158 -0.96 -4.42 7.37
CA ASN A 158 0.46 -4.61 7.09
C ASN A 158 1.15 -3.26 6.79
N ASN A 159 0.52 -2.38 6.02
CA ASN A 159 1.01 -1.03 5.75
C ASN A 159 1.05 -0.15 7.00
N GLN A 160 0.06 -0.27 7.89
CA GLN A 160 0.07 0.40 9.19
C GLN A 160 1.21 -0.10 10.07
N ILE A 161 1.42 -1.41 10.16
CA ILE A 161 2.57 -1.99 10.88
C ILE A 161 3.88 -1.45 10.30
N GLN A 162 4.01 -1.40 8.96
CA GLN A 162 5.21 -0.87 8.32
C GLN A 162 5.43 0.62 8.62
N THR A 163 4.38 1.44 8.57
CA THR A 163 4.47 2.89 8.86
C THR A 163 4.76 3.16 10.34
N LEU A 164 4.20 2.35 11.25
CA LEU A 164 4.48 2.39 12.68
C LEU A 164 5.84 1.77 13.06
N SER A 165 6.47 1.00 12.17
CA SER A 165 7.74 0.31 12.46
C SER A 165 8.98 1.20 12.35
N SER A 166 8.86 2.41 11.80
CA SER A 166 9.95 3.39 11.68
C SER A 166 9.44 4.84 11.80
N PRO A 167 8.84 5.23 12.94
CA PRO A 167 8.39 6.60 13.14
C PRO A 167 9.62 7.52 13.23
N LEU A 168 9.59 8.65 12.52
CA LEU A 168 10.60 9.70 12.71
C LEU A 168 10.37 10.36 14.08
N VAL A 169 11.21 10.06 15.06
CA VAL A 169 11.10 10.56 16.44
C VAL A 169 11.90 11.85 16.58
N PRO A 170 11.27 13.04 16.67
CA PRO A 170 11.98 14.28 16.91
C PRO A 170 12.57 14.29 18.33
N VAL A 171 13.86 14.62 18.44
CA VAL A 171 14.56 14.77 19.73
C VAL A 171 14.55 16.23 20.16
N THR A 172 14.86 17.13 19.23
CA THR A 172 14.84 18.59 19.42
C THR A 172 14.68 19.28 18.06
N LYS A 173 14.64 20.62 18.04
CA LYS A 173 14.70 21.38 16.79
C LYS A 173 15.98 21.02 16.03
N GLY A 174 15.87 20.68 14.75
CA GLY A 174 17.01 20.29 13.92
C GLY A 174 17.46 18.83 14.07
N LEU A 175 16.91 18.03 15.00
CA LEU A 175 17.36 16.65 15.21
C LEU A 175 16.20 15.66 15.36
N ALA A 176 16.25 14.57 14.59
CA ALA A 176 15.34 13.44 14.72
C ALA A 176 16.06 12.10 14.62
N ILE A 177 15.39 11.05 15.10
CA ILE A 177 15.84 9.66 15.04
C ILE A 177 14.88 8.86 14.17
N LEU A 178 15.42 8.05 13.28
CA LEU A 178 14.73 7.05 12.49
C LEU A 178 15.14 5.66 12.98
N PRO A 179 14.34 5.00 13.83
CA PRO A 179 14.59 3.63 14.24
C PRO A 179 14.20 2.66 13.11
N VAL A 180 15.10 1.75 12.75
CA VAL A 180 14.87 0.72 11.74
C VAL A 180 14.94 -0.65 12.41
N ILE A 181 13.77 -1.28 12.56
CA ILE A 181 13.61 -2.54 13.31
C ILE A 181 13.10 -3.65 12.39
N GLY A 182 13.70 -4.84 12.43
CA GLY A 182 13.27 -6.00 11.65
C GLY A 182 13.91 -6.08 10.26
N GLU A 183 13.28 -6.81 9.35
CA GLU A 183 13.79 -7.00 7.99
C GLU A 183 13.51 -5.77 7.11
N ILE A 184 14.52 -5.33 6.35
CA ILE A 184 14.38 -4.24 5.38
C ILE A 184 14.19 -4.85 4.00
N THR A 185 12.98 -4.76 3.46
CA THR A 185 12.67 -5.10 2.06
C THR A 185 12.79 -3.86 1.17
N THR A 186 12.88 -4.04 -0.15
CA THR A 186 12.87 -2.94 -1.13
C THR A 186 11.67 -2.01 -0.97
N GLN A 187 10.47 -2.57 -0.86
CA GLN A 187 9.24 -1.79 -0.68
C GLN A 187 9.30 -0.97 0.61
N ARG A 188 9.69 -1.61 1.73
CA ARG A 188 9.81 -0.93 3.02
C ARG A 188 10.82 0.21 2.98
N ALA A 189 11.95 0.02 2.29
CA ALA A 189 12.96 1.06 2.17
C ALA A 189 12.47 2.26 1.35
N GLN A 190 11.72 2.04 0.27
CA GLN A 190 11.08 3.13 -0.48
C GLN A 190 10.10 3.91 0.40
N THR A 191 9.22 3.20 1.12
CA THR A 191 8.29 3.82 2.07
C THR A 191 9.03 4.65 3.14
N ILE A 192 10.15 4.14 3.66
CA ILE A 192 10.98 4.89 4.62
C ILE A 192 11.55 6.16 3.99
N ILE A 193 12.11 6.08 2.79
CA ILE A 193 12.66 7.25 2.08
C ILE A 193 11.57 8.31 1.86
N ASP A 194 10.41 7.92 1.32
CA ASP A 194 9.32 8.83 1.02
C ASP A 194 8.77 9.48 2.31
N HIS A 195 8.63 8.69 3.38
CA HIS A 195 8.19 9.21 4.67
C HIS A 195 9.21 10.19 5.29
N VAL A 196 10.50 9.86 5.24
CA VAL A 196 11.58 10.75 5.72
C VAL A 196 11.60 12.04 4.92
N LEU A 197 11.53 11.98 3.59
CA LEU A 197 11.52 13.17 2.73
C LEU A 197 10.32 14.07 2.98
N THR A 198 9.13 13.48 3.11
CA THR A 198 7.91 14.23 3.40
C THR A 198 8.03 14.95 4.75
N LYS A 199 8.48 14.24 5.80
CA LYS A 199 8.62 14.81 7.15
C LYS A 199 9.79 15.77 7.29
N ALA A 200 10.85 15.58 6.51
CA ALA A 200 11.98 16.48 6.42
C ALA A 200 11.62 17.80 5.73
N GLY A 201 10.73 17.78 4.73
CA GLY A 201 10.22 19.01 4.11
C GLY A 201 9.34 19.85 5.06
N GLU A 202 8.61 19.18 5.97
CA GLU A 202 7.74 19.83 6.96
C GLU A 202 8.49 20.40 8.18
N LYS A 203 9.70 19.90 8.46
CA LYS A 203 10.46 20.20 9.68
C LYS A 203 11.83 20.74 9.30
N ASP A 204 12.28 21.84 9.92
CA ASP A 204 13.67 22.34 9.81
C ASP A 204 14.66 21.31 10.39
N LEU A 205 14.91 20.22 9.68
CA LEU A 205 15.74 19.10 10.11
C LEU A 205 17.17 19.32 9.62
N GLU A 206 18.13 19.30 10.53
CA GLU A 206 19.56 19.47 10.22
C GLU A 206 20.28 18.12 10.31
N TYR A 207 19.88 17.27 11.24
CA TYR A 207 20.47 15.97 11.53
C TYR A 207 19.40 14.87 11.60
N LEU A 208 19.71 13.73 10.98
CA LEU A 208 18.89 12.53 11.08
C LEU A 208 19.74 11.35 11.55
N VAL A 209 19.46 10.84 12.75
CA VAL A 209 20.09 9.63 13.29
C VAL A 209 19.31 8.40 12.83
N ILE A 210 19.91 7.57 11.99
CA ILE A 210 19.35 6.32 11.49
C ILE A 210 19.87 5.18 12.38
N ASP A 211 19.01 4.67 13.26
CA ASP A 211 19.36 3.58 14.17
C ASP A 211 19.00 2.23 13.56
N VAL A 212 20.02 1.45 13.21
CA VAL A 212 19.87 0.12 12.59
C VAL A 212 20.15 -1.01 13.58
N SER A 213 20.16 -0.71 14.89
CA SER A 213 20.42 -1.68 15.96
C SER A 213 19.45 -2.88 15.96
N GLY A 214 18.20 -2.66 15.54
CA GLY A 214 17.13 -3.65 15.48
C GLY A 214 17.03 -4.44 14.18
N VAL A 215 17.96 -4.27 13.24
CA VAL A 215 17.95 -4.98 11.95
C VAL A 215 18.50 -6.40 12.14
N SER A 216 17.64 -7.41 11.94
CA SER A 216 17.98 -8.82 12.15
C SER A 216 18.60 -9.50 10.93
N GLN A 217 18.37 -8.98 9.73
CA GLN A 217 18.95 -9.47 8.48
C GLN A 217 19.21 -8.32 7.51
N ILE A 218 20.35 -8.37 6.83
CA ILE A 218 20.71 -7.49 5.73
C ILE A 218 20.92 -8.35 4.50
N ASN A 219 19.98 -8.32 3.56
CA ASN A 219 20.21 -8.89 2.23
C ASN A 219 21.05 -7.89 1.39
N THR A 220 21.62 -8.32 0.27
CA THR A 220 22.45 -7.46 -0.59
C THR A 220 21.71 -6.22 -1.11
N ALA A 221 20.36 -6.24 -1.17
CA ALA A 221 19.56 -5.10 -1.58
C ALA A 221 19.47 -4.02 -0.47
N VAL A 222 19.56 -4.38 0.81
CA VAL A 222 19.52 -3.42 1.94
C VAL A 222 20.68 -2.43 1.90
N ASP A 223 21.85 -2.88 1.45
CA ASP A 223 23.04 -2.02 1.30
C ASP A 223 22.75 -0.86 0.34
N GLU A 224 22.11 -1.13 -0.80
CA GLU A 224 21.77 -0.09 -1.78
C GLU A 224 20.76 0.94 -1.23
N TYR A 225 19.73 0.48 -0.52
CA TYR A 225 18.67 1.37 -0.06
C TYR A 225 19.08 2.26 1.11
N LEU A 226 19.84 1.74 2.09
CA LEU A 226 20.36 2.56 3.18
C LEU A 226 21.34 3.61 2.65
N LEU A 227 22.20 3.24 1.71
CA LEU A 227 23.12 4.17 1.06
C LEU A 227 22.37 5.20 0.22
N LYS A 228 21.34 4.78 -0.52
CA LYS A 228 20.48 5.70 -1.28
C LYS A 228 19.80 6.72 -0.36
N LEU A 229 19.29 6.31 0.80
CA LEU A 229 18.73 7.24 1.79
C LEU A 229 19.78 8.24 2.27
N VAL A 230 20.98 7.78 2.62
CA VAL A 230 22.10 8.64 3.03
C VAL A 230 22.45 9.67 1.94
N ASP A 231 22.53 9.25 0.69
CA ASP A 231 22.86 10.14 -0.43
C ASP A 231 21.74 11.16 -0.69
N ILE A 232 20.49 10.74 -0.64
CA ILE A 232 19.31 11.63 -0.74
C ILE A 232 19.36 12.69 0.37
N LEU A 233 19.59 12.29 1.62
CA LEU A 233 19.66 13.22 2.76
C LEU A 233 20.75 14.27 2.57
N LYS A 234 21.94 13.86 2.11
CA LYS A 234 23.04 14.78 1.79
C LYS A 234 22.65 15.81 0.73
N VAL A 235 21.91 15.39 -0.31
CA VAL A 235 21.42 16.30 -1.38
C VAL A 235 20.37 17.28 -0.84
N VAL A 236 19.49 16.82 0.05
CA VAL A 236 18.48 17.67 0.71
C VAL A 236 19.10 18.65 1.71
N GLY A 237 20.35 18.40 2.15
CA GLY A 237 21.05 19.23 3.13
C GLY A 237 20.88 18.78 4.58
N ILE A 238 20.43 17.54 4.79
CA ILE A 238 20.29 16.92 6.11
C ILE A 238 21.52 16.05 6.35
N ALA A 239 22.19 16.23 7.48
CA ALA A 239 23.36 15.44 7.87
C ALA A 239 22.91 14.07 8.42
N PRO A 240 23.18 12.95 7.71
CA PRO A 240 22.88 11.63 8.21
C PRO A 240 23.90 11.22 9.28
N VAL A 241 23.42 10.52 10.32
CA VAL A 241 24.22 9.86 11.35
C VAL A 241 23.73 8.43 11.45
N ILE A 242 24.62 7.43 11.50
CA ILE A 242 24.22 6.02 11.58
C ILE A 242 24.64 5.43 12.93
N THR A 243 23.72 4.70 13.56
CA THR A 243 23.99 3.99 14.82
C THR A 243 23.59 2.53 14.77
N GLY A 244 24.20 1.71 15.63
CA GLY A 244 23.75 0.33 15.83
C GLY A 244 24.18 -0.66 14.75
N ILE A 245 25.23 -0.35 13.99
CA ILE A 245 25.79 -1.28 13.00
C ILE A 245 26.37 -2.50 13.72
N GLN A 246 25.73 -3.66 13.51
CA GLN A 246 26.19 -4.90 14.11
C GLN A 246 27.42 -5.48 13.36
N PRO A 247 28.28 -6.28 14.03
CA PRO A 247 29.50 -6.83 13.41
C PRO A 247 29.24 -7.59 12.10
N PHE A 248 28.14 -8.34 11.99
CA PHE A 248 27.81 -9.08 10.78
C PHE A 248 27.52 -8.16 9.57
N MET A 249 27.02 -6.95 9.82
CA MET A 249 26.78 -5.91 8.80
C MET A 249 28.12 -5.31 8.38
N ALA A 250 28.95 -5.01 9.36
CA ALA A 250 30.32 -4.54 9.19
C ALA A 250 31.30 -5.60 8.67
N LEU A 251 30.86 -6.79 8.23
CA LEU A 251 31.69 -7.74 7.49
C LEU A 251 31.45 -7.65 5.97
N LYS A 252 30.39 -6.96 5.53
CA LYS A 252 30.04 -6.71 4.12
C LYS A 252 30.71 -5.44 3.56
N VAL A 253 31.82 -5.03 4.18
CA VAL A 253 32.46 -3.69 4.18
C VAL A 253 32.80 -3.05 2.85
N PRO A 254 33.24 -3.75 1.78
CA PRO A 254 33.85 -3.05 0.65
C PRO A 254 32.90 -2.04 -0.03
N HIS A 255 31.63 -2.41 -0.18
CA HIS A 255 30.60 -1.53 -0.77
C HIS A 255 30.08 -0.48 0.23
N PHE A 256 29.95 -0.88 1.49
CA PHE A 256 29.36 -0.08 2.56
C PHE A 256 30.30 1.07 3.02
N ALA A 257 31.61 0.84 3.04
CA ALA A 257 32.59 1.82 3.54
C ALA A 257 32.83 3.01 2.59
N ALA A 258 32.74 2.81 1.27
CA ALA A 258 32.99 3.87 0.30
C ALA A 258 31.88 4.94 0.34
N SER A 259 30.62 4.52 0.37
CA SER A 259 29.45 5.40 0.32
C SER A 259 29.17 6.11 1.65
N LEU A 260 29.64 5.56 2.77
CA LEU A 260 29.55 6.19 4.09
C LEU A 260 30.70 7.14 4.42
N LYS A 261 31.59 7.43 3.46
CA LYS A 261 32.64 8.43 3.66
C LYS A 261 32.00 9.78 4.03
N GLY A 262 32.45 10.34 5.16
CA GLY A 262 31.94 11.61 5.69
C GLY A 262 30.62 11.51 6.46
N VAL A 263 30.09 10.31 6.69
CA VAL A 263 28.92 10.08 7.56
C VAL A 263 29.44 9.76 8.97
N LEU A 264 28.84 10.38 9.99
CA LEU A 264 29.13 10.02 11.38
C LEU A 264 28.52 8.64 11.68
N ILE A 265 29.35 7.71 12.12
CA ILE A 265 28.93 6.35 12.48
C ILE A 265 29.32 6.10 13.93
N GLU A 266 28.36 5.69 14.75
CA GLU A 266 28.59 5.41 16.16
C GLU A 266 27.99 4.06 16.57
N ALA A 267 28.51 3.48 17.65
CA ALA A 267 28.07 2.16 18.10
C ALA A 267 26.60 2.14 18.54
N ASN A 268 26.12 3.24 19.12
CA ASN A 268 24.75 3.37 19.63
C ASN A 268 24.29 4.84 19.63
N LEU A 269 22.99 5.03 19.85
CA LEU A 269 22.36 6.34 19.88
C LEU A 269 22.94 7.28 20.94
N GLU A 270 23.30 6.76 22.12
CA GLU A 270 23.86 7.59 23.21
C GLU A 270 25.17 8.26 22.78
N THR A 271 26.09 7.50 22.17
CA THR A 271 27.37 8.04 21.70
C THR A 271 27.17 9.05 20.57
N ALA A 272 26.26 8.77 19.62
CA ALA A 272 25.93 9.71 18.54
C ALA A 272 25.40 11.04 19.09
N LEU A 273 24.47 10.98 20.04
CA LEU A 273 23.92 12.19 20.67
C LEU A 273 25.01 13.00 21.39
N LYS A 274 25.95 12.33 22.07
CA LYS A 274 27.10 13.01 22.69
C LYS A 274 28.00 13.72 21.68
N GLN A 275 28.29 13.09 20.55
CA GLN A 275 29.09 13.71 19.46
C GLN A 275 28.38 14.92 18.84
N LEU A 276 27.04 14.87 18.79
CA LEU A 276 26.21 15.99 18.35
C LEU A 276 26.04 17.09 19.42
N GLY A 277 26.71 16.98 20.57
CA GLY A 277 26.70 17.98 21.62
C GLY A 277 25.59 17.83 22.67
N PHE A 278 24.86 16.72 22.67
CA PHE A 278 23.83 16.44 23.66
C PHE A 278 24.40 15.74 24.88
N VAL A 279 24.13 16.28 26.06
CA VAL A 279 24.53 15.68 27.33
C VAL A 279 23.32 15.60 28.25
N LEU A 280 23.14 14.44 28.88
CA LEU A 280 22.11 14.27 29.90
C LEU A 280 22.50 15.08 31.15
N MET A 281 21.71 16.10 31.47
CA MET A 281 21.86 16.88 32.70
C MET A 281 21.08 16.17 33.82
N GLN A 282 21.77 15.49 34.75
CA GLN A 282 21.13 14.89 35.93
C GLN A 282 20.72 15.97 36.95
N ASN A 283 19.58 16.62 36.74
CA ASN A 283 18.97 17.53 37.73
C ASN A 283 17.85 16.82 38.53
N CYS A 284 18.13 15.64 39.08
CA CYS A 284 17.23 15.01 40.03
C CYS A 284 17.81 15.16 41.45
N PRO A 285 17.14 15.84 42.39
CA PRO A 285 17.57 15.83 43.78
C PRO A 285 17.49 14.37 44.26
N LYS A 286 18.65 13.78 44.57
CA LYS A 286 18.66 12.52 45.32
C LYS A 286 17.89 12.80 46.60
N ASN A 287 16.71 12.20 46.75
CA ASN A 287 16.00 12.19 48.03
C ASN A 287 16.93 11.56 49.07
N SER A 288 17.66 12.40 49.79
CA SER A 288 18.28 12.11 51.06
C SER A 288 17.16 11.93 52.07
N GLY A 289 16.62 10.73 52.13
CA GLY A 289 15.52 10.36 53.00
C GLY A 289 15.58 8.88 53.36
N ARG A 290 16.71 8.45 53.91
CA ARG A 290 16.71 7.38 54.91
C ARG A 290 16.33 8.04 56.24
N LEU A 291 15.16 7.71 56.76
CA LEU A 291 14.93 7.35 58.16
C LEU A 291 13.80 6.33 58.17
#